data_AF-T1PM17-F1
#
_entry.id   AF-T1PM17-F1
#
_cell.length_a   1.000
_cell.length_b   1.000
_cell.length_c   1.000
_cell.angle_alpha   90.00
_cell.angle_beta   90.00
_cell.angle_gamma   90.00
#
_symmetry.space_group_name_H-M   'P 1'
#
loop_
_entity.id
_entity.type
_entity.pdbx_description
1 polymer ?
#
loop_
_entity_poly.entity_id
_entity_poly.type
_entity_poly.pdbx_seq_one_letter_code
_entity_poly.pdbx_strand_id
1 'polypeptide(L)'
;MVSNAASAASGAVLGQYQAATGGGAASEASSASTSQVSSPVKRKKPARDPAEIERSNLVNICKLVVKELLEQSVRYGRMLDSDHLPLQHFFIVIEHVLGHGLRTKKGLLGPRKELWDLLQCVETYCPEAQDITASVRDLPTVRTHIGRARAWLRIALMQKKLADYLQALIEHREDALYDYYEPHALMMSDEIVIIMGILVGLNVIDCNLCVKEEDLDSQQGVIDFSLYLRSSSRNNDIEEENQQQQQQQQIYHPLP
;
A
#
# COMPACT_ATOMS: atom_id res chain seq x y z
N MET A 1 48.23 -14.13 46.17
CA MET A 1 48.52 -12.71 46.51
C MET A 1 47.17 -12.03 46.63
N VAL A 2 46.59 -11.89 47.84
CA VAL A 2 46.52 -10.63 48.64
C VAL A 2 46.43 -9.37 47.76
N SER A 3 45.56 -8.38 47.94
CA SER A 3 44.38 -8.09 48.79
C SER A 3 43.86 -6.69 48.36
N ASN A 4 42.68 -6.32 48.90
CA ASN A 4 42.09 -4.97 49.12
C ASN A 4 40.87 -4.66 48.24
N ALA A 5 39.63 -4.59 48.77
CA ALA A 5 39.06 -3.68 49.81
C ALA A 5 39.05 -2.21 49.31
N ALA A 6 38.02 -1.37 49.45
CA ALA A 6 36.82 -1.31 50.31
C ALA A 6 35.76 -0.40 49.62
N SER A 7 34.45 -0.69 49.71
CA SER A 7 33.46 -0.06 50.61
C SER A 7 33.42 1.48 50.67
N ALA A 8 32.29 2.07 50.28
CA ALA A 8 31.55 3.02 51.14
C ALA A 8 30.12 3.23 50.60
N ALA A 9 29.16 3.14 51.52
CA ALA A 9 27.73 3.34 51.34
C ALA A 9 27.29 4.72 51.87
N SER A 10 25.97 4.95 51.79
CA SER A 10 25.15 6.00 52.43
C SER A 10 24.86 7.23 51.56
N GLY A 11 23.67 7.78 51.50
CA GLY A 11 22.44 7.53 52.26
C GLY A 11 21.32 8.42 51.72
N ALA A 12 20.08 8.02 52.01
CA ALA A 12 18.85 8.73 51.70
C ALA A 12 18.72 10.10 52.40
N VAL A 13 17.77 10.94 51.97
CA VAL A 13 16.64 11.43 52.80
C VAL A 13 15.73 12.39 52.00
N LEU A 14 14.42 12.20 52.23
CA LEU A 14 13.25 12.98 51.83
C LEU A 14 13.25 14.46 52.29
N GLY A 15 12.45 15.29 51.61
CA GLY A 15 12.00 16.58 52.14
C GLY A 15 10.91 17.24 51.27
N GLN A 16 9.64 16.91 51.53
CA GLN A 16 8.47 17.74 51.20
C GLN A 16 8.45 18.99 52.08
N TYR A 17 8.03 20.15 51.57
CA TYR A 17 7.29 21.17 52.34
C TYR A 17 6.38 22.04 51.46
N GLN A 18 5.31 22.51 52.10
CA GLN A 18 4.04 23.05 51.61
C GLN A 18 4.00 24.57 51.33
N ALA A 19 2.88 24.95 50.70
CA ALA A 19 2.28 26.25 50.41
C ALA A 19 2.20 27.31 51.54
N ALA A 20 2.10 28.60 51.15
CA ALA A 20 1.23 29.66 51.73
C ALA A 20 1.41 31.00 50.95
N THR A 21 0.37 31.54 50.29
CA THR A 21 -0.52 32.69 50.63
C THR A 21 0.03 34.13 50.48
N GLY A 22 -0.81 35.01 49.90
CA GLY A 22 -0.77 36.48 49.97
C GLY A 22 -0.72 37.12 48.56
N GLY A 23 -1.58 38.04 48.11
CA GLY A 23 -2.56 38.91 48.77
C GLY A 23 -2.30 40.36 48.34
N GLY A 24 -3.20 40.96 47.55
CA GLY A 24 -3.43 42.42 47.53
C GLY A 24 -3.01 43.22 46.29
N ALA A 25 -4.01 43.90 45.71
CA ALA A 25 -4.05 45.34 45.36
C ALA A 25 -4.59 45.66 43.95
N ALA A 26 -5.56 46.58 43.95
CA ALA A 26 -6.42 47.00 42.86
C ALA A 26 -5.75 47.98 41.87
N SER A 27 -6.30 48.07 40.65
CA SER A 27 -6.39 49.33 39.92
C SER A 27 -7.53 49.27 38.90
N GLU A 28 -8.34 50.32 38.92
CA GLU A 28 -9.53 50.61 38.12
C GLU A 28 -9.25 50.69 36.61
N ALA A 29 -10.23 50.27 35.78
CA ALA A 29 -10.49 50.92 34.49
C ALA A 29 -11.86 50.53 33.92
N SER A 30 -12.76 51.52 33.97
CA SER A 30 -13.67 51.96 32.90
C SER A 30 -14.42 50.94 32.03
N SER A 31 -15.74 50.99 32.21
CA SER A 31 -16.80 50.57 31.31
C SER A 31 -16.64 51.08 29.87
N ALA A 32 -16.65 50.15 28.91
CA ALA A 32 -17.03 50.42 27.52
C ALA A 32 -17.72 49.18 26.91
N SER A 33 -19.04 49.19 26.90
CA SER A 33 -19.88 48.22 26.21
C SER A 33 -19.65 48.33 24.70
N THR A 34 -18.89 47.39 24.13
CA THR A 34 -18.74 47.25 22.68
C THR A 34 -19.46 45.98 22.24
N SER A 35 -20.57 46.16 21.53
CA SER A 35 -21.35 45.09 20.92
C SER A 35 -20.51 44.33 19.89
N GLN A 36 -19.95 43.17 20.28
CA GLN A 36 -19.30 42.26 19.34
C GLN A 36 -20.37 41.51 18.54
N VAL A 37 -20.52 41.89 17.27
CA VAL A 37 -21.18 41.07 16.25
C VAL A 37 -20.32 39.82 16.05
N SER A 38 -20.74 38.69 16.61
CA SER A 38 -20.12 37.39 16.39
C SER A 38 -20.33 36.98 14.92
N SER A 39 -19.29 37.12 14.11
CA SER A 39 -19.28 36.54 12.77
C SER A 39 -19.23 35.01 12.87
N PRO A 40 -19.99 34.27 12.03
CA PRO A 40 -20.02 32.82 12.11
C PRO A 40 -18.66 32.28 11.71
N VAL A 41 -17.96 31.67 12.67
CA VAL A 41 -16.73 30.92 12.43
C VAL A 41 -17.08 29.78 11.47
N LYS A 42 -16.73 29.93 10.19
CA LYS A 42 -16.76 28.84 9.22
C LYS A 42 -15.84 27.74 9.75
N ARG A 43 -16.42 26.69 10.34
CA ARG A 43 -15.71 25.47 10.73
C ARG A 43 -15.02 24.93 9.48
N LYS A 44 -13.71 25.12 9.38
CA LYS A 44 -12.88 24.43 8.38
C LYS A 44 -13.07 22.93 8.63
N LYS A 45 -13.51 22.19 7.60
CA LYS A 45 -13.50 20.73 7.67
C LYS A 45 -12.08 20.29 8.03
N PRO A 46 -11.89 19.33 8.95
CA PRO A 46 -10.57 18.82 9.24
C PRO A 46 -9.93 18.31 7.94
N ALA A 47 -8.65 18.63 7.74
CA ALA A 47 -7.90 18.07 6.63
C ALA A 47 -7.94 16.54 6.73
N ARG A 48 -8.18 15.88 5.60
CA ARG A 48 -8.22 14.41 5.52
C ARG A 48 -6.85 13.85 5.92
N ASP A 49 -6.84 12.73 6.64
CA ASP A 49 -5.60 12.09 7.11
C ASP A 49 -4.69 11.78 5.91
N PRO A 50 -3.42 12.25 5.90
CA PRO A 50 -2.48 11.97 4.81
C PRO A 50 -2.39 10.49 4.46
N ALA A 51 -2.39 9.59 5.45
CA ALA A 51 -2.33 8.15 5.20
C ALA A 51 -3.60 7.64 4.48
N GLU A 52 -4.78 8.14 4.83
CA GLU A 52 -6.03 7.82 4.11
C GLU A 52 -5.98 8.30 2.65
N ILE A 53 -5.41 9.48 2.40
CA ILE A 53 -5.22 10.01 1.05
C ILE A 53 -4.27 9.10 0.26
N GLU A 54 -3.14 8.71 0.84
CA GLU A 54 -2.14 7.83 0.20
C GLU A 54 -2.74 6.46 -0.14
N ARG A 55 -3.46 5.82 0.79
CA ARG A 55 -4.16 4.55 0.53
C ARG A 55 -5.17 4.68 -0.60
N SER A 56 -6.00 5.72 -0.57
CA SER A 56 -6.99 5.97 -1.63
C SER A 56 -6.33 6.18 -2.99
N ASN A 57 -5.21 6.91 -3.05
CA ASN A 57 -4.44 7.11 -4.27
C ASN A 57 -3.90 5.78 -4.80
N LEU A 58 -3.30 4.95 -3.95
CA LEU A 58 -2.78 3.63 -4.34
C LEU A 58 -3.89 2.72 -4.91
N VAL A 59 -5.06 2.70 -4.26
CA VAL A 59 -6.22 1.94 -4.76
C VAL A 59 -6.65 2.45 -6.13
N ASN A 60 -6.75 3.77 -6.32
CA ASN A 60 -7.20 4.35 -7.59
C ASN A 60 -6.20 4.10 -8.72
N ILE A 61 -4.90 4.22 -8.44
CA ILE A 61 -3.84 3.90 -9.40
C ILE A 61 -3.90 2.41 -9.77
N CYS A 62 -4.05 1.52 -8.78
CA CYS A 62 -4.16 0.08 -9.01
C CYS A 62 -5.36 -0.25 -9.92
N LYS A 63 -6.53 0.35 -9.67
CA LYS A 63 -7.71 0.20 -10.53
C LYS A 63 -7.45 0.62 -11.97
N LEU A 64 -6.83 1.79 -12.17
CA LEU A 64 -6.54 2.32 -13.50
C LEU A 64 -5.59 1.39 -14.28
N VAL A 65 -4.49 1.00 -13.65
CA VAL A 65 -3.48 0.14 -14.27
C VAL A 65 -4.05 -1.24 -14.60
N VAL A 66 -4.77 -1.87 -13.66
CA VAL A 66 -5.33 -3.21 -13.86
C VAL A 66 -6.47 -3.21 -14.88
N LYS A 67 -7.31 -2.15 -14.92
CA LYS A 67 -8.32 -2.01 -15.96
C LYS A 67 -7.69 -2.04 -17.35
N GLU A 68 -6.69 -1.19 -17.59
CA GLU A 68 -5.99 -1.14 -18.89
C GLU A 68 -5.29 -2.47 -19.20
N LEU A 69 -4.63 -3.07 -18.20
CA LEU A 69 -3.97 -4.37 -18.35
C LEU A 69 -4.95 -5.48 -18.78
N LEU A 70 -6.13 -5.54 -18.15
CA LEU A 70 -7.18 -6.50 -18.52
C LEU A 70 -7.74 -6.21 -19.92
N GLU A 71 -8.07 -4.97 -20.24
CA GLU A 71 -8.56 -4.56 -21.56
C GLU A 71 -7.57 -4.93 -22.67
N GLN A 72 -6.26 -4.69 -22.47
CA GLN A 72 -5.23 -5.08 -23.43
C GLN A 72 -5.05 -6.60 -23.52
N SER A 73 -5.08 -7.32 -22.40
CA SER A 73 -4.94 -8.79 -22.40
C SER A 73 -6.06 -9.47 -23.20
N VAL A 74 -7.30 -9.02 -23.02
CA VAL A 74 -8.48 -9.54 -23.76
C VAL A 74 -8.41 -9.15 -25.23
N ARG A 75 -8.02 -7.91 -25.53
CA ARG A 75 -7.98 -7.40 -26.91
C ARG A 75 -6.94 -8.10 -27.77
N TYR A 76 -5.77 -8.41 -27.21
CA TYR A 76 -4.68 -9.01 -27.97
C TYR A 76 -4.64 -10.53 -27.85
N GLY A 77 -5.30 -11.13 -26.86
CA GLY A 77 -5.39 -12.59 -26.67
C GLY A 77 -4.03 -13.27 -26.54
N ARG A 78 -3.00 -12.50 -26.18
CA ARG A 78 -1.59 -12.92 -26.16
C ARG A 78 -1.11 -13.01 -24.72
N MET A 79 -0.23 -13.97 -24.50
CA MET A 79 0.58 -14.07 -23.30
C MET A 79 1.42 -12.80 -23.15
N LEU A 80 1.33 -12.15 -22.00
CA LEU A 80 2.06 -10.93 -21.71
C LEU A 80 3.48 -11.25 -21.27
N ASP A 81 4.45 -10.49 -21.78
CA ASP A 81 5.85 -10.59 -21.41
C ASP A 81 6.30 -9.38 -20.57
N SER A 82 7.60 -9.33 -20.26
CA SER A 82 8.22 -8.29 -19.46
C SER A 82 8.18 -6.90 -20.07
N ASP A 83 7.96 -6.78 -21.39
CA ASP A 83 7.99 -5.51 -22.11
C ASP A 83 6.62 -4.81 -22.14
N HIS A 84 5.58 -5.50 -21.66
CA HIS A 84 4.22 -4.97 -21.60
C HIS A 84 4.10 -3.86 -20.53
N LEU A 85 4.01 -2.60 -20.97
CA LEU A 85 4.03 -1.43 -20.09
C LEU A 85 2.97 -1.45 -18.96
N PRO A 86 1.67 -1.72 -19.20
CA PRO A 86 0.71 -1.84 -18.11
C PRO A 86 1.07 -2.92 -17.08
N LEU A 87 1.76 -3.99 -17.51
CA LEU A 87 2.18 -5.05 -16.61
C LEU A 87 3.38 -4.61 -15.74
N GLN A 88 4.35 -3.91 -16.35
CA GLN A 88 5.43 -3.27 -15.59
C GLN A 88 4.89 -2.28 -14.55
N HIS A 89 3.95 -1.43 -14.95
CA HIS A 89 3.29 -0.49 -14.05
C HIS A 89 2.52 -1.22 -12.94
N PHE A 90 1.88 -2.35 -13.22
CA PHE A 90 1.23 -3.16 -12.19
C PHE A 90 2.23 -3.61 -11.12
N PHE A 91 3.41 -4.10 -11.51
CA PHE A 91 4.45 -4.51 -10.55
C PHE A 91 4.97 -3.34 -9.71
N ILE A 92 5.08 -2.14 -10.28
CA ILE A 92 5.41 -0.92 -9.51
C ILE A 92 4.31 -0.66 -8.48
N VAL A 93 3.04 -0.69 -8.87
CA VAL A 93 1.92 -0.36 -7.99
C VAL A 93 1.78 -1.37 -6.85
N ILE A 94 1.85 -2.68 -7.13
CA ILE A 94 1.71 -3.70 -6.10
C ILE A 94 2.87 -3.66 -5.10
N GLU A 95 4.09 -3.32 -5.54
CA GLU A 95 5.22 -3.05 -4.65
C GLU A 95 4.93 -1.89 -3.70
N HIS A 96 4.33 -0.80 -4.18
CA HIS A 96 3.96 0.35 -3.34
C HIS A 96 2.80 0.03 -2.40
N VAL A 97 1.82 -0.76 -2.85
CA VAL A 97 0.71 -1.24 -2.01
C VAL A 97 1.23 -2.07 -0.84
N LEU A 98 2.14 -3.01 -1.11
CA LEU A 98 2.77 -3.85 -0.08
C LEU A 98 3.84 -3.09 0.72
N GLY A 99 4.41 -2.01 0.19
CA GLY A 99 5.36 -1.17 0.92
C GLY A 99 4.71 -0.15 1.85
N HIS A 100 3.45 0.21 1.62
CA HIS A 100 2.78 1.30 2.33
C HIS A 100 2.60 0.99 3.82
N GLY A 101 3.30 1.75 4.66
CA GLY A 101 3.27 1.58 6.12
C GLY A 101 4.05 0.37 6.61
N LEU A 102 4.91 -0.24 5.79
CA LEU A 102 5.84 -1.27 6.23
C LEU A 102 6.82 -0.68 7.25
N ARG A 103 6.94 -1.33 8.41
CA ARG A 103 7.85 -0.92 9.48
C ARG A 103 9.28 -1.07 9.00
N THR A 104 10.13 -0.08 9.27
CA THR A 104 11.56 -0.20 8.91
C THR A 104 12.38 -0.95 9.95
N LYS A 105 11.89 -1.16 11.18
CA LYS A 105 12.59 -1.86 12.28
C LYS A 105 11.60 -2.50 13.26
N LYS A 106 11.97 -3.63 13.87
CA LYS A 106 11.25 -4.17 15.05
C LYS A 106 11.77 -3.47 16.33
N GLY A 107 11.03 -2.51 16.87
CA GLY A 107 11.47 -1.69 18.01
C GLY A 107 12.64 -0.75 17.69
N LEU A 108 13.38 -0.30 18.72
CA LEU A 108 14.42 0.75 18.56
C LEU A 108 15.68 0.25 17.82
N LEU A 109 16.00 -1.04 17.88
CA LEU A 109 17.27 -1.63 17.37
C LEU A 109 17.10 -2.97 16.63
N GLY A 110 15.87 -3.42 16.34
CA GLY A 110 15.67 -4.68 15.63
C GLY A 110 16.13 -4.64 14.17
N PRO A 111 16.31 -5.82 13.54
CA PRO A 111 16.65 -5.92 12.13
C PRO A 111 15.60 -5.21 11.27
N ARG A 112 16.06 -4.68 10.14
CA ARG A 112 15.19 -4.02 9.17
C ARG A 112 14.22 -5.03 8.58
N LYS A 113 12.93 -4.71 8.58
CA LYS A 113 11.91 -5.54 7.93
C LYS A 113 11.84 -5.13 6.47
N GLU A 114 12.04 -6.10 5.59
CA GLU A 114 11.92 -5.92 4.15
C GLU A 114 10.70 -6.67 3.62
N LEU A 115 10.17 -6.24 2.47
CA LEU A 115 9.03 -6.91 1.84
C LEU A 115 9.29 -8.40 1.58
N TRP A 116 10.52 -8.75 1.24
CA TRP A 116 10.91 -10.15 1.04
C TRP A 116 10.78 -11.00 2.31
N ASP A 117 11.02 -10.41 3.49
CA ASP A 117 10.88 -11.14 4.75
C ASP A 117 9.41 -11.45 5.06
N LEU A 118 8.48 -10.62 4.58
CA LEU A 118 7.05 -10.88 4.68
C LEU A 118 6.61 -11.96 3.69
N LEU A 119 7.05 -11.86 2.42
CA LEU A 119 6.63 -12.79 1.36
C LEU A 119 7.11 -14.23 1.64
N GLN A 120 8.26 -14.40 2.29
CA GLN A 120 8.70 -15.72 2.75
C GLN A 120 7.72 -16.35 3.75
N CYS A 121 7.07 -15.56 4.61
CA CYS A 121 6.11 -16.09 5.59
C CYS A 121 4.88 -16.74 4.93
N VAL A 122 4.58 -16.42 3.66
CA VAL A 122 3.48 -17.06 2.92
C VAL A 122 3.64 -18.58 2.93
N GLU A 123 4.87 -19.10 2.82
CA GLU A 123 5.14 -20.54 2.78
C GLU A 123 4.76 -21.28 4.08
N THR A 124 4.53 -20.54 5.17
CA THR A 124 4.04 -21.06 6.45
C THR A 124 2.52 -21.30 6.43
N TYR A 125 1.78 -20.51 5.65
CA TYR A 125 0.32 -20.60 5.56
C TYR A 125 -0.15 -21.35 4.31
N CYS A 126 0.64 -21.28 3.23
CA CYS A 126 0.38 -21.93 1.96
C CYS A 126 1.59 -22.81 1.58
N PRO A 127 1.55 -24.13 1.82
CA PRO A 127 2.64 -25.04 1.46
C PRO A 127 3.03 -24.97 -0.03
N GLU A 128 2.06 -24.69 -0.91
CA GLU A 128 2.29 -24.50 -2.36
C GLU A 128 3.27 -23.35 -2.67
N ALA A 129 3.40 -22.36 -1.79
CA ALA A 129 4.32 -21.25 -1.97
C ALA A 129 5.79 -21.61 -1.65
N GLN A 130 6.06 -22.79 -1.09
CA GLN A 130 7.43 -23.22 -0.77
C GLN A 130 8.29 -23.31 -2.03
N ASP A 131 7.74 -23.85 -3.13
CA ASP A 131 8.48 -24.04 -4.38
C ASP A 131 8.95 -22.70 -4.97
N ILE A 132 8.06 -21.70 -5.01
CA ILE A 132 8.42 -20.36 -5.51
C ILE A 132 9.36 -19.63 -4.56
N THR A 133 9.18 -19.81 -3.26
CA THR A 133 9.99 -19.13 -2.25
C THR A 133 11.41 -19.69 -2.24
N ALA A 134 11.57 -21.01 -2.34
CA ALA A 134 12.86 -21.65 -2.54
C ALA A 134 13.50 -21.24 -3.87
N SER A 135 12.73 -21.24 -4.97
CA SER A 135 13.24 -20.82 -6.30
C SER A 135 13.80 -19.40 -6.31
N VAL A 136 13.13 -18.45 -5.63
CA VAL A 136 13.59 -17.06 -5.49
C VAL A 136 14.77 -16.95 -4.54
N ARG A 137 14.81 -17.76 -3.47
CA ARG A 137 15.92 -17.82 -2.51
C ARG A 137 17.22 -18.26 -3.17
N ASP A 138 17.14 -19.19 -4.10
CA ASP A 138 18.29 -19.76 -4.79
C ASP A 138 18.60 -19.06 -6.13
N LEU A 139 17.87 -17.99 -6.49
CA LEU A 139 18.06 -17.25 -7.73
C LEU A 139 19.38 -16.45 -7.70
N PRO A 140 20.42 -16.82 -8.48
CA PRO A 140 21.75 -16.23 -8.34
C PRO A 140 21.88 -14.85 -8.98
N THR A 141 20.96 -14.48 -9.88
CA THR A 141 20.96 -13.20 -10.60
C THR A 141 20.41 -12.06 -9.78
N VAL A 142 19.71 -12.35 -8.66
CA VAL A 142 19.04 -11.37 -7.81
C VAL A 142 19.67 -11.35 -6.43
N ARG A 143 20.19 -10.20 -6.01
CA ARG A 143 21.01 -10.07 -4.81
C ARG A 143 20.30 -9.34 -3.68
N THR A 144 19.36 -8.45 -3.98
CA THR A 144 18.70 -7.61 -2.98
C THR A 144 17.39 -8.22 -2.47
N HIS A 145 16.96 -7.83 -1.26
CA HIS A 145 15.65 -8.23 -0.73
C HIS A 145 14.52 -7.74 -1.65
N ILE A 146 14.57 -6.49 -2.10
CA ILE A 146 13.53 -5.95 -2.99
C ILE A 146 13.50 -6.66 -4.34
N GLY A 147 14.66 -7.01 -4.91
CA GLY A 147 14.74 -7.80 -6.14
C GLY A 147 14.11 -9.19 -5.97
N ARG A 148 14.33 -9.84 -4.82
CA ARG A 148 13.69 -11.13 -4.49
C ARG A 148 12.18 -10.99 -4.37
N ALA A 149 11.70 -9.95 -3.69
CA ALA A 149 10.27 -9.66 -3.61
C ALA A 149 9.65 -9.48 -5.01
N ARG A 150 10.33 -8.74 -5.89
CA ARG A 150 9.93 -8.53 -7.29
C ARG A 150 9.89 -9.81 -8.11
N ALA A 151 10.89 -10.68 -7.95
CA ALA A 151 10.91 -12.00 -8.59
C ALA A 151 9.74 -12.86 -8.12
N TRP A 152 9.51 -12.89 -6.81
CA TRP A 152 8.44 -13.66 -6.19
C TRP A 152 7.06 -13.21 -6.67
N LEU A 153 6.81 -11.89 -6.71
CA LEU A 153 5.54 -11.32 -7.19
C LEU A 153 5.28 -11.68 -8.67
N ARG A 154 6.31 -11.66 -9.51
CA ARG A 154 6.21 -12.07 -10.93
C ARG A 154 5.85 -13.55 -11.05
N ILE A 155 6.52 -14.42 -10.31
CA ILE A 155 6.27 -15.87 -10.35
C ILE A 155 4.87 -16.18 -9.78
N ALA A 156 4.47 -15.55 -8.68
CA ALA A 156 3.13 -15.71 -8.09
C ALA A 156 2.01 -15.26 -9.05
N LEU A 157 2.23 -14.18 -9.81
CA LEU A 157 1.30 -13.74 -10.85
C LEU A 157 1.23 -14.76 -11.99
N MET A 158 2.37 -15.25 -12.49
CA MET A 158 2.41 -16.30 -13.53
C MET A 158 1.71 -17.60 -13.09
N GLN A 159 1.79 -17.94 -11.80
CA GLN A 159 1.07 -19.07 -11.21
C GLN A 159 -0.43 -18.82 -11.02
N LYS A 160 -0.92 -17.59 -11.24
CA LYS A 160 -2.31 -17.17 -10.94
C LYS A 160 -2.68 -17.37 -9.47
N LYS A 161 -1.71 -17.25 -8.58
CA LYS A 161 -1.83 -17.49 -7.13
C LYS A 161 -1.53 -16.25 -6.27
N LEU A 162 -1.18 -15.12 -6.89
CA LEU A 162 -0.83 -13.89 -6.18
C LEU A 162 -1.93 -13.43 -5.21
N ALA A 163 -3.20 -13.47 -5.64
CA ALA A 163 -4.33 -13.15 -4.77
C ALA A 163 -4.44 -14.14 -3.60
N ASP A 164 -4.37 -15.44 -3.86
CA ASP A 164 -4.50 -16.48 -2.82
C ASP A 164 -3.40 -16.35 -1.75
N TYR A 165 -2.17 -16.10 -2.17
CA TYR A 165 -1.04 -15.95 -1.25
C TYR A 165 -1.15 -14.69 -0.38
N LEU A 166 -1.59 -13.56 -0.94
CA LEU A 166 -1.81 -12.36 -0.14
C LEU A 166 -3.03 -12.49 0.77
N GLN A 167 -4.06 -13.21 0.33
CA GLN A 167 -5.23 -13.54 1.16
C GLN A 167 -4.81 -14.31 2.41
N ALA A 168 -3.92 -15.30 2.28
CA ALA A 168 -3.42 -16.06 3.42
C ALA A 168 -2.70 -15.17 4.47
N LEU A 169 -1.96 -14.14 4.04
CA LEU A 169 -1.37 -13.16 4.96
C LEU A 169 -2.44 -12.32 5.67
N ILE A 170 -3.48 -11.91 4.95
CA ILE A 170 -4.57 -11.09 5.50
C ILE A 170 -5.43 -11.87 6.51
N GLU A 171 -5.65 -13.16 6.27
CA GLU A 171 -6.36 -14.04 7.21
C GLU A 171 -5.63 -14.18 8.54
N HIS A 172 -4.31 -14.03 8.52
CA HIS A 172 -3.44 -14.05 9.70
C HIS A 172 -2.96 -12.64 10.07
N ARG A 173 -3.78 -11.60 9.81
CA ARG A 173 -3.40 -10.18 10.00
C ARG A 173 -2.85 -9.87 11.40
N GLU A 174 -3.50 -10.38 12.44
CA GLU A 174 -3.14 -10.10 13.84
C GLU A 174 -1.78 -10.70 14.24
N ASP A 175 -1.36 -11.77 13.58
CA ASP A 175 -0.09 -12.46 13.88
C ASP A 175 1.00 -12.12 12.86
N ALA A 176 0.70 -12.28 11.57
CA ALA A 176 1.64 -12.12 10.47
C ALA A 176 1.89 -10.66 10.10
N LEU A 177 0.83 -9.85 9.93
CA LEU A 177 0.95 -8.49 9.39
C LEU A 177 1.24 -7.46 10.49
N TYR A 178 0.70 -7.65 11.69
CA TYR A 178 0.89 -6.74 12.83
C TYR A 178 2.37 -6.44 13.13
N ASP A 179 3.21 -7.47 13.01
CA ASP A 179 4.66 -7.41 13.25
C ASP A 179 5.43 -6.67 12.13
N TYR A 180 4.81 -6.47 10.97
CA TYR A 180 5.42 -5.90 9.77
C TYR A 180 4.88 -4.53 9.40
N TYR A 181 3.63 -4.21 9.74
CA TYR A 181 2.97 -2.99 9.30
C TYR A 181 2.57 -2.08 10.45
N GLU A 182 2.59 -0.77 10.19
CA GLU A 182 1.96 0.22 11.05
C GLU A 182 0.41 0.14 10.92
N PRO A 183 -0.35 0.55 11.96
CA PRO A 183 -1.81 0.46 11.93
C PRO A 183 -2.49 1.22 10.78
N HIS A 184 -1.85 2.25 10.24
CA HIS A 184 -2.37 3.05 9.12
C HIS A 184 -2.01 2.49 7.74
N ALA A 185 -1.26 1.38 7.70
CA ALA A 185 -0.84 0.71 6.47
C ALA A 185 -2.03 0.23 5.64
N LEU A 186 -1.84 0.11 4.32
CA LEU A 186 -2.90 -0.34 3.42
C LEU A 186 -3.27 -1.80 3.69
N MET A 187 -2.27 -2.66 3.91
CA MET A 187 -2.48 -4.07 4.28
C MET A 187 -3.26 -4.25 5.59
N MET A 188 -3.35 -3.22 6.43
CA MET A 188 -4.06 -3.22 7.71
C MET A 188 -5.43 -2.53 7.65
N SER A 189 -5.80 -1.94 6.51
CA SER A 189 -7.01 -1.14 6.37
C SER A 189 -8.11 -1.86 5.57
N ASP A 190 -9.29 -1.25 5.43
CA ASP A 190 -10.42 -1.84 4.69
C ASP A 190 -10.21 -1.78 3.16
N GLU A 191 -9.42 -0.81 2.69
CA GLU A 191 -9.05 -0.63 1.29
C GLU A 191 -8.37 -1.88 0.69
N ILE A 192 -7.75 -2.73 1.51
CA ILE A 192 -7.16 -3.99 1.06
C ILE A 192 -8.17 -4.91 0.38
N VAL A 193 -9.44 -4.90 0.81
CA VAL A 193 -10.49 -5.73 0.20
C VAL A 193 -10.67 -5.40 -1.29
N ILE A 194 -10.51 -4.12 -1.64
CA ILE A 194 -10.59 -3.65 -3.03
C ILE A 194 -9.38 -4.15 -3.82
N ILE A 195 -8.17 -4.04 -3.25
CA ILE A 195 -6.95 -4.58 -3.87
C ILE A 195 -7.10 -6.08 -4.10
N MET A 196 -7.60 -6.84 -3.13
CA MET A 196 -7.81 -8.29 -3.29
C MET A 196 -8.78 -8.60 -4.43
N GLY A 197 -9.90 -7.89 -4.53
CA GLY A 197 -10.83 -8.03 -5.66
C GLY A 197 -10.16 -7.74 -7.02
N ILE A 198 -9.30 -6.73 -7.07
CA ILE A 198 -8.52 -6.40 -8.28
C ILE A 198 -7.56 -7.55 -8.64
N LEU A 199 -6.84 -8.09 -7.65
CA LEU A 199 -5.88 -9.18 -7.87
C LEU A 199 -6.54 -10.48 -8.32
N VAL A 200 -7.72 -10.81 -7.79
CA VAL A 200 -8.52 -11.96 -8.27
C VAL A 200 -8.87 -11.78 -9.76
N GLY A 201 -9.20 -10.56 -10.17
CA GLY A 201 -9.45 -10.24 -11.58
C GLY A 201 -8.27 -10.53 -12.51
N LEU A 202 -7.03 -10.50 -12.00
CA LEU A 202 -5.82 -10.79 -12.78
C LEU A 202 -5.58 -12.27 -13.04
N ASN A 203 -6.31 -13.19 -12.38
CA ASN A 203 -6.14 -14.63 -12.59
C ASN A 203 -6.44 -15.07 -14.04
N VAL A 204 -7.21 -14.27 -14.78
CA VAL A 204 -7.51 -14.54 -16.20
C VAL A 204 -6.34 -14.21 -17.13
N ILE A 205 -5.33 -13.48 -16.67
CA ILE A 205 -4.19 -13.05 -17.48
C ILE A 205 -3.16 -14.17 -17.55
N ASP A 206 -2.63 -14.42 -18.75
CA ASP A 206 -1.49 -15.31 -18.98
C ASP A 206 -0.22 -14.48 -19.16
N CYS A 207 0.81 -14.80 -18.38
CA CYS A 207 2.11 -14.12 -18.42
C CYS A 207 3.24 -15.13 -18.63
N ASN A 208 4.30 -14.71 -19.31
CA ASN A 208 5.57 -15.42 -19.40
C ASN A 208 6.72 -14.44 -19.15
N LEU A 209 7.20 -14.42 -17.90
CA LEU A 209 8.15 -13.43 -17.40
C LEU A 209 9.50 -14.09 -17.10
N CYS A 210 10.57 -13.54 -17.68
CA CYS A 210 11.92 -14.06 -17.53
C CYS A 210 12.63 -13.45 -16.31
N VAL A 211 12.33 -13.93 -15.11
CA VAL A 211 12.95 -13.42 -13.86
C VAL A 211 14.48 -13.58 -13.79
N LYS A 212 15.07 -14.51 -14.57
CA LYS A 212 16.52 -14.74 -14.60
C LYS A 212 17.28 -13.69 -15.41
N GLU A 213 16.61 -13.10 -16.40
CA GLU A 213 17.23 -12.20 -17.38
C GLU A 213 16.91 -10.72 -17.08
N GLU A 214 15.90 -10.46 -16.25
CA GLU A 214 15.55 -9.12 -15.79
C GLU A 214 16.50 -8.59 -14.69
N ASP A 215 16.82 -7.30 -14.76
CA ASP A 215 17.42 -6.58 -13.64
C ASP A 215 16.34 -6.21 -12.62
N LEU A 216 16.18 -7.06 -11.62
CA LEU A 216 15.18 -6.90 -10.55
C LEU A 216 15.71 -6.09 -9.35
N ASP A 217 17.03 -5.91 -9.25
CA ASP A 217 17.67 -5.23 -8.12
C ASP A 217 17.65 -3.70 -8.28
N SER A 218 17.69 -3.21 -9.52
CA SER A 218 17.67 -1.77 -9.82
C SER A 218 16.32 -1.11 -9.52
N GLN A 219 16.33 0.19 -9.29
CA GLN A 219 15.09 0.95 -9.11
C GLN A 219 14.19 0.84 -10.34
N GLN A 220 12.90 0.55 -10.14
CA GLN A 220 11.93 0.49 -11.25
C GLN A 220 11.65 1.90 -11.81
N GLY A 221 11.18 1.94 -13.06
CA GLY A 221 10.80 3.17 -13.73
C GLY A 221 9.63 3.91 -13.08
N VAL A 222 9.28 5.06 -13.65
CA VAL A 222 8.12 5.86 -13.22
C VAL A 222 6.86 5.44 -13.98
N ILE A 223 5.70 5.57 -13.34
CA ILE A 223 4.42 5.30 -13.99
C ILE A 223 4.04 6.47 -14.90
N ASP A 224 3.92 6.22 -16.21
CA ASP A 224 3.36 7.19 -17.16
C ASP A 224 1.83 7.17 -17.10
N PHE A 225 1.26 8.12 -16.36
CA PHE A 225 -0.19 8.26 -16.22
C PHE A 225 -0.91 8.68 -17.50
N SER A 226 -0.20 9.21 -18.51
CA SER A 226 -0.83 9.64 -19.77
C SER A 226 -1.48 8.47 -20.52
N LEU A 227 -0.97 7.25 -20.33
CA LEU A 227 -1.54 6.02 -20.88
C LEU A 227 -2.96 5.76 -20.36
N TYR A 228 -3.18 5.96 -19.06
CA TYR A 228 -4.44 5.63 -18.40
C TYR A 228 -5.47 6.76 -18.47
N LEU A 229 -5.00 8.02 -18.46
CA LEU A 229 -5.89 9.18 -18.51
C LEU A 229 -6.53 9.34 -19.90
N ARG A 230 -5.88 8.88 -20.98
CA ARG A 230 -6.44 8.91 -22.34
C ARG A 230 -7.46 7.81 -22.62
N SER A 231 -7.33 6.66 -21.95
CA SER A 231 -8.24 5.52 -22.10
C SER A 231 -9.68 5.86 -21.68
N SER A 232 -9.82 6.73 -20.68
CA SER A 232 -11.13 7.25 -20.22
C SER A 232 -11.88 8.01 -21.33
N SER A 233 -11.19 8.75 -22.19
CA SER A 233 -11.81 9.44 -23.33
C SER A 233 -12.23 8.45 -24.42
N ARG A 234 -11.42 7.42 -24.68
CA ARG A 234 -11.67 6.43 -25.72
C ARG A 234 -12.88 5.53 -25.40
N ASN A 235 -13.09 5.17 -24.14
CA ASN A 235 -14.28 4.40 -23.74
C ASN A 235 -15.58 5.20 -23.95
N ASN A 236 -15.55 6.52 -23.71
CA ASN A 236 -16.71 7.37 -23.98
C ASN A 236 -17.05 7.40 -25.47
N ASP A 237 -16.03 7.51 -26.35
CA ASP A 237 -16.24 7.51 -27.80
C ASP A 237 -16.86 6.19 -28.30
N ILE A 238 -16.41 5.04 -27.77
CA ILE A 238 -16.93 3.71 -28.13
C ILE A 238 -18.36 3.49 -27.59
N GLU A 239 -18.66 3.99 -26.39
CA GLU A 239 -20.02 3.95 -25.83
C GLU A 239 -21.00 4.82 -26.65
N GLU A 240 -20.55 5.99 -27.12
CA GLU A 240 -21.35 6.85 -28.01
C GLU A 240 -21.57 6.20 -29.38
N GLU A 241 -20.56 5.58 -29.98
CA GLU A 241 -20.72 4.84 -31.26
C GLU A 241 -21.68 3.65 -31.13
N ASN A 242 -21.61 2.90 -30.03
CA ASN A 242 -22.52 1.77 -29.77
C ASN A 242 -23.96 2.24 -29.53
N GLN A 243 -24.16 3.36 -28.84
CA GLN A 243 -25.49 3.96 -28.64
C GLN A 243 -26.09 4.46 -29.96
N GLN A 244 -25.28 5.05 -30.84
CA GLN A 244 -25.71 5.49 -32.16
C GLN A 244 -26.09 4.31 -33.07
N GLN A 245 -25.35 3.20 -33.02
CA GLN A 245 -25.69 1.99 -33.76
C GLN A 245 -26.98 1.31 -33.26
N GLN A 246 -27.22 1.29 -31.94
CA GLN A 246 -28.47 0.75 -31.37
C GLN A 246 -29.69 1.61 -31.73
N GLN A 247 -29.55 2.94 -31.74
CA GLN A 247 -30.62 3.84 -32.20
C GLN A 247 -30.92 3.66 -33.68
N GLN A 248 -29.91 3.46 -34.53
CA GLN A 248 -30.13 3.16 -35.95
C GLN A 248 -30.82 1.81 -36.14
N GLN A 249 -30.48 0.77 -35.37
CA GLN A 249 -31.13 -0.55 -35.49
C GLN A 249 -32.60 -0.53 -35.04
N GLN A 250 -32.97 0.30 -34.05
CA GLN A 250 -34.38 0.48 -33.64
C GLN A 250 -35.22 1.24 -34.67
N ILE A 251 -34.60 2.08 -35.51
CA ILE A 251 -35.31 2.81 -36.58
C ILE A 251 -35.65 1.88 -37.76
N TYR A 252 -34.87 0.81 -37.99
CA TYR A 252 -35.04 -0.10 -39.12
C TYR A 252 -35.90 -1.34 -38.87
N HIS A 253 -36.38 -1.58 -37.63
CA HIS A 253 -37.37 -2.61 -37.34
C HIS A 253 -38.57 -2.00 -36.58
N PRO A 254 -39.61 -1.51 -37.30
CA PRO A 254 -40.91 -1.30 -36.67
C PRO A 254 -41.44 -2.65 -36.22
N LEU A 255 -41.89 -2.74 -34.96
CA LEU A 255 -42.60 -3.90 -34.40
C LEU A 255 -43.78 -4.30 -35.32
N PRO A 256 -44.09 -5.60 -35.41
CA PRO A 256 -45.12 -6.13 -36.31
C PRO A 256 -46.52 -5.57 -36.06
#